data_AF-A0A520AK01-F1
#
_entry.id   AF-A0A520AK01-F1
#
_cell.length_a   1.000
_cell.length_b   1.000
_cell.length_c   1.000
_cell.angle_alpha   90.00
_cell.angle_beta   90.00
_cell.angle_gamma   90.00
#
_symmetry.space_group_name_H-M   'P 1'
#
loop_
_entity.id
_entity.type
_entity.pdbx_description
1 polymer ?
#
loop_
_entity_poly.entity_id
_entity_poly.type
_entity_poly.pdbx_seq_one_letter_code
_entity_poly.pdbx_strand_id
1 'polypeptide(L)'
;MRLKNFSLIVLIAIAFTACKPKDSFTIDGTFKNPGTEKKVFLYGMQSSQMVAIDSTNLSEKGEFKFIRKTPSVDFFRVSVGNHEFMLIAKNGDEINLEADLADKTMAYKISGANEV
;
A
#
# COMPACT_ATOMS: atom_id res chain seq x y z
N MET A 1 -3.76 48.79 -11.11
CA MET A 1 -3.15 48.35 -9.83
C MET A 1 -2.70 46.91 -9.98
N ARG A 2 -1.48 46.60 -9.53
CA ARG A 2 -0.73 45.40 -9.90
C ARG A 2 -1.24 44.16 -9.16
N LEU A 3 -1.59 43.11 -9.92
CA LEU A 3 -1.74 41.73 -9.44
C LEU A 3 -0.38 41.21 -8.99
N LYS A 4 0.00 41.51 -7.77
CA LYS A 4 1.21 41.00 -7.13
C LYS A 4 0.80 40.87 -5.68
N ASN A 5 0.83 39.63 -5.15
CA ASN A 5 0.62 39.24 -3.74
C ASN A 5 -0.50 38.20 -3.47
N PHE A 6 -0.89 37.35 -4.43
CA PHE A 6 -1.64 36.12 -4.10
C PHE A 6 -0.77 34.86 -4.00
N SER A 7 0.55 34.99 -4.17
CA SER A 7 1.45 33.82 -4.27
C SER A 7 1.91 33.25 -2.92
N LEU A 8 1.57 33.88 -1.78
CA LEU A 8 2.16 33.51 -0.48
C LEU A 8 1.26 32.63 0.40
N ILE A 9 -0.03 32.51 0.11
CA ILE A 9 -0.98 31.77 0.98
C ILE A 9 -1.05 30.27 0.61
N VAL A 10 -0.63 29.88 -0.60
CA VAL A 10 -0.67 28.48 -1.05
C VAL A 10 0.50 27.64 -0.50
N LEU A 11 1.57 28.26 0.03
CA LEU A 11 2.79 27.57 0.43
C LEU A 11 2.74 26.95 1.84
N ILE A 12 1.76 27.31 2.68
CA ILE A 12 1.70 26.87 4.09
C ILE A 12 0.88 25.58 4.29
N ALA A 13 0.10 25.15 3.29
CA ALA A 13 -0.74 23.96 3.41
C ALA A 13 -0.01 22.61 3.23
N ILE A 14 1.28 22.61 2.85
CA ILE A 14 2.03 21.39 2.52
C ILE A 14 2.83 20.85 3.73
N ALA A 15 2.90 21.59 4.84
CA ALA A 15 3.79 21.23 5.96
C ALA A 15 3.23 20.17 6.95
N PHE A 16 2.02 19.64 6.75
CA PHE A 16 1.37 18.72 7.71
C PHE A 16 1.44 17.23 7.36
N THR A 17 2.16 16.79 6.32
CA THR A 17 2.02 15.41 5.80
C THR A 17 3.10 14.41 6.22
N ALA A 18 4.03 14.73 7.14
CA ALA A 18 5.23 13.88 7.34
C ALA A 18 5.38 13.16 8.69
N CYS A 19 4.47 13.32 9.67
CA CYS A 19 4.50 12.50 10.89
C CYS A 19 3.58 11.30 10.74
N LYS A 20 4.03 10.27 10.00
CA LYS A 20 3.35 8.98 9.95
C LYS A 20 3.67 8.19 11.23
N PRO A 21 2.71 7.43 11.79
CA PRO A 21 2.93 6.63 12.99
C PRO A 21 3.94 5.49 12.72
N LYS A 22 5.11 5.55 13.37
CA LYS A 22 6.15 4.49 13.31
C LYS A 22 5.72 3.18 14.00
N ASP A 23 4.57 3.17 14.66
CA ASP A 23 4.00 2.01 15.34
C ASP A 23 3.11 1.17 14.40
N SER A 24 3.07 1.50 13.11
CA SER A 24 2.35 0.80 12.06
C SER A 24 3.21 0.70 10.80
N PHE A 25 2.92 -0.27 9.95
CA PHE A 25 3.41 -0.35 8.59
C PHE A 25 2.30 0.05 7.61
N THR A 26 2.71 0.59 6.47
CA THR A 26 1.81 0.95 5.38
C THR A 26 2.13 0.13 4.16
N ILE A 27 1.10 -0.35 3.46
CA ILE A 27 1.21 -0.88 2.10
C ILE A 27 0.39 0.04 1.22
N ASP A 28 1.07 0.83 0.41
CA ASP A 28 0.48 1.57 -0.70
C ASP A 28 0.67 0.70 -1.95
N GLY A 29 -0.39 0.49 -2.74
CA GLY A 29 -0.27 -0.39 -3.89
C GLY A 29 -1.07 0.08 -5.10
N THR A 30 -0.55 -0.29 -6.28
CA THR A 30 -1.11 0.07 -7.58
C THR A 30 -1.17 -1.17 -8.49
N PHE A 31 -2.37 -1.55 -8.90
CA PHE A 31 -2.63 -2.62 -9.84
C PHE A 31 -3.03 -2.06 -11.20
N LYS A 32 -2.21 -2.35 -12.22
CA LYS A 32 -2.56 -2.07 -13.62
C LYS A 32 -3.50 -3.15 -14.14
N ASN A 33 -4.40 -2.74 -15.03
CA ASN A 33 -5.39 -3.63 -15.68
C ASN A 33 -6.21 -4.49 -14.70
N PRO A 34 -6.87 -3.91 -13.66
CA PRO A 34 -7.50 -4.69 -12.60
C PRO A 34 -8.75 -5.50 -13.02
N GLY A 35 -9.20 -5.36 -14.26
CA GLY A 35 -10.36 -6.08 -14.78
C GLY A 35 -11.64 -5.74 -14.00
N THR A 36 -12.35 -6.76 -13.53
CA THR A 36 -13.57 -6.63 -12.72
C THR A 36 -13.30 -6.64 -11.21
N GLU A 37 -12.04 -6.81 -10.80
CA GLU A 37 -11.70 -6.94 -9.38
C GLU A 37 -11.80 -5.59 -8.68
N LYS A 38 -12.56 -5.57 -7.58
CA LYS A 38 -12.81 -4.34 -6.81
C LYS A 38 -12.34 -4.41 -5.38
N LYS A 39 -11.90 -5.59 -4.93
CA LYS A 39 -11.58 -5.83 -3.52
C LYS A 39 -10.21 -6.44 -3.38
N VAL A 40 -9.42 -5.84 -2.50
CA VAL A 40 -8.08 -6.30 -2.13
C VAL A 40 -8.12 -6.79 -0.70
N PHE A 41 -7.52 -7.93 -0.45
CA PHE A 41 -7.43 -8.54 0.86
C PHE A 41 -5.98 -8.54 1.35
N LEU A 42 -5.82 -8.35 2.65
CA LEU A 42 -4.55 -8.53 3.33
C LEU A 42 -4.65 -9.75 4.22
N TYR A 43 -3.73 -10.69 4.02
CA TYR A 43 -3.54 -11.86 4.86
C TYR A 43 -2.29 -11.68 5.71
N GLY A 44 -2.36 -12.16 6.95
CA GLY A 44 -1.22 -12.24 7.86
C GLY A 44 -1.14 -13.62 8.51
N MET A 45 0.02 -13.93 9.08
CA MET A 45 0.27 -15.19 9.76
C MET A 45 -0.41 -15.23 11.14
N GLN A 46 -1.22 -16.27 11.38
CA GLN A 46 -1.76 -16.62 12.68
C GLN A 46 -1.56 -18.12 12.91
N SER A 47 -0.82 -18.51 13.96
CA SER A 47 -0.60 -19.92 14.31
C SER A 47 -0.15 -20.79 13.13
N SER A 48 0.75 -20.27 12.29
CA SER A 48 1.26 -20.91 11.07
C SER A 48 0.28 -20.99 9.88
N GLN A 49 -0.85 -20.28 9.92
CA GLN A 49 -1.81 -20.19 8.83
C GLN A 49 -1.97 -18.76 8.34
N MET A 50 -2.12 -18.59 7.02
CA MET A 50 -2.47 -17.31 6.41
C MET A 50 -3.96 -17.05 6.58
N VAL A 51 -4.31 -16.03 7.35
CA VAL A 51 -5.70 -15.64 7.61
C VAL A 51 -5.95 -14.24 7.08
N ALA A 52 -7.10 -13.99 6.46
CA ALA A 52 -7.50 -12.65 6.04
C ALA A 52 -7.68 -11.77 7.28
N ILE A 53 -6.84 -10.74 7.41
CA ILE A 53 -6.84 -9.83 8.55
C ILE A 53 -7.44 -8.47 8.20
N ASP A 54 -7.51 -8.12 6.91
CA ASP A 54 -8.08 -6.87 6.42
C ASP A 54 -8.61 -6.99 4.98
N SER A 55 -9.39 -6.00 4.56
CA SER A 55 -9.73 -5.80 3.15
C SER A 55 -10.02 -4.33 2.86
N THR A 56 -9.73 -3.90 1.64
CA THR A 56 -10.05 -2.57 1.14
C THR A 56 -10.59 -2.65 -0.28
N ASN A 57 -11.25 -1.58 -0.72
CA ASN A 57 -11.68 -1.47 -2.11
C ASN A 57 -10.55 -0.93 -2.96
N LEU A 58 -10.43 -1.47 -4.17
CA LEU A 58 -9.56 -0.94 -5.20
C LEU A 58 -10.21 0.32 -5.78
N SER A 59 -9.44 1.40 -5.90
CA SER A 59 -9.92 2.62 -6.54
C SER A 59 -10.12 2.41 -8.04
N GLU A 60 -10.81 3.35 -8.70
CA GLU A 60 -10.96 3.34 -10.16
C GLU A 60 -9.62 3.40 -10.91
N LYS A 61 -8.56 3.89 -10.25
CA LYS A 61 -7.20 3.95 -10.78
C LYS A 61 -6.38 2.69 -10.49
N GLY A 62 -6.95 1.70 -9.81
CA GLY A 62 -6.22 0.51 -9.38
C GLY A 62 -5.39 0.73 -8.11
N GLU A 63 -5.67 1.76 -7.33
CA GLU A 63 -4.90 2.09 -6.12
C GLU A 63 -5.57 1.52 -4.86
N PHE A 64 -4.78 1.06 -3.89
CA PHE A 64 -5.27 0.61 -2.59
C PHE A 64 -4.25 0.94 -1.49
N LYS A 65 -4.73 0.93 -0.24
CA LYS A 65 -3.90 1.21 0.95
C LYS A 65 -4.29 0.34 2.13
N PHE A 66 -3.28 -0.20 2.82
CA PHE A 66 -3.41 -0.79 4.14
C PHE A 66 -2.53 -0.07 5.15
N ILE A 67 -3.03 0.10 6.38
CA ILE A 67 -2.26 0.60 7.52
C ILE A 67 -2.49 -0.37 8.67
N ARG A 68 -1.44 -1.06 9.11
CA ARG A 68 -1.55 -2.14 10.10
C ARG A 68 -0.41 -2.12 11.10
N LYS A 69 -0.66 -2.74 12.25
CA LYS A 69 0.35 -2.98 13.28
C LYS A 69 0.70 -4.45 13.30
N THR A 70 1.97 -4.76 13.50
CA THR A 70 2.47 -6.11 13.72
C THR A 70 3.40 -6.15 14.95
N PRO A 71 3.36 -7.20 15.80
CA PRO A 71 4.25 -7.30 16.95
C PRO A 71 5.72 -7.51 16.56
N SER A 72 5.99 -8.08 15.39
CA SER A 72 7.33 -8.37 14.87
C SER A 72 7.36 -8.27 13.34
N VAL A 73 8.56 -8.33 12.77
CA VAL A 73 8.73 -8.59 11.33
C VAL A 73 8.01 -9.89 10.99
N ASP A 74 7.14 -9.88 9.97
CA ASP A 74 6.37 -11.06 9.59
C ASP A 74 6.01 -11.06 8.10
N PHE A 75 5.52 -12.20 7.61
CA PHE A 75 5.01 -12.39 6.27
C PHE A 75 3.56 -11.96 6.15
N PHE A 76 3.27 -11.25 5.07
CA PHE A 76 1.94 -10.85 4.66
C PHE A 76 1.70 -11.23 3.20
N ARG A 77 0.43 -11.35 2.84
CA ARG A 77 0.02 -11.58 1.46
C ARG A 77 -1.09 -10.64 1.08
N VAL A 78 -0.87 -9.87 0.03
CA VAL A 78 -1.90 -9.07 -0.63
C VAL A 78 -2.54 -9.92 -1.70
N SER A 79 -3.88 -9.95 -1.77
CA SER A 79 -4.61 -10.70 -2.78
C SER A 79 -5.71 -9.86 -3.42
N VAL A 80 -5.89 -10.06 -4.73
CA VAL A 80 -6.94 -9.44 -5.54
C VAL A 80 -7.37 -10.45 -6.63
N GLY A 81 -8.64 -10.85 -6.63
CA GLY A 81 -9.11 -11.95 -7.47
C GLY A 81 -8.29 -13.23 -7.27
N ASN A 82 -7.64 -13.69 -8.33
CA ASN A 82 -6.75 -14.87 -8.32
C ASN A 82 -5.26 -14.53 -8.17
N HIS A 83 -4.92 -13.25 -7.96
CA HIS A 83 -3.54 -12.80 -7.81
C HIS A 83 -3.16 -12.74 -6.34
N GLU A 84 -1.92 -13.15 -6.04
CA GLU A 84 -1.37 -13.17 -4.69
C GLU A 84 0.07 -12.63 -4.71
N PHE A 85 0.36 -11.70 -3.80
CA PHE A 85 1.66 -11.03 -3.69
C PHE A 85 2.18 -11.17 -2.25
N MET A 86 3.29 -11.89 -2.08
CA MET A 86 3.94 -12.10 -0.79
C MET A 86 4.87 -10.94 -0.47
N LEU A 87 4.88 -10.50 0.78
CA LEU A 87 5.77 -9.44 1.25
C LEU A 87 6.13 -9.65 2.72
N ILE A 88 7.24 -9.06 3.15
CA ILE A 88 7.63 -8.99 4.56
C ILE A 88 7.42 -7.55 5.01
N ALA A 89 6.81 -7.36 6.19
CA ALA A 89 6.58 -6.04 6.74
C ALA A 89 6.87 -5.98 8.24
N LYS A 90 7.32 -4.82 8.71
CA LYS A 90 7.42 -4.46 10.13
C LYS A 90 6.93 -3.02 10.34
N ASN A 91 6.50 -2.70 11.56
CA ASN A 91 6.10 -1.34 11.89
C ASN A 91 7.20 -0.34 11.54
N GLY A 92 6.83 0.76 10.89
CA GLY A 92 7.73 1.76 10.33
C GLY A 92 8.00 1.59 8.84
N ASP A 93 7.68 0.45 8.23
CA ASP A 93 7.85 0.25 6.79
C ASP A 93 6.79 1.02 5.98
N GLU A 94 7.23 1.55 4.85
CA GLU A 94 6.39 2.21 3.83
C GLU A 94 6.51 1.45 2.52
N ILE A 95 5.69 0.42 2.38
CA ILE A 95 5.79 -0.55 1.30
C ILE A 95 5.01 -0.04 0.09
N ASN A 96 5.66 0.02 -1.07
CA ASN A 96 5.00 0.30 -2.34
C ASN A 96 4.97 -0.98 -3.19
N LEU A 97 3.76 -1.48 -3.49
CA LEU A 97 3.49 -2.69 -4.27
C LEU A 97 2.90 -2.33 -5.64
N GLU A 98 3.61 -2.64 -6.71
CA GLU A 98 3.14 -2.42 -8.07
C GLU A 98 3.07 -3.74 -8.84
N ALA A 99 1.94 -4.01 -9.50
CA ALA A 99 1.80 -5.17 -10.37
C ALA A 99 0.86 -4.88 -11.55
N ASP A 100 1.00 -5.64 -12.63
CA ASP A 100 0.05 -5.66 -13.73
C ASP A 100 -0.74 -6.96 -13.67
N LEU A 101 -2.06 -6.88 -13.44
CA LEU A 101 -2.90 -8.08 -13.31
C LEU A 101 -3.14 -8.78 -14.65
N ALA A 102 -2.80 -8.15 -15.77
CA ALA A 102 -2.82 -8.79 -17.09
C ALA A 102 -1.51 -9.55 -17.41
N ASP A 103 -0.46 -9.37 -16.60
CA ASP A 103 0.83 -10.03 -16.81
C ASP A 103 0.77 -11.51 -16.38
N LYS A 104 0.96 -12.40 -17.36
CA LYS A 104 0.94 -13.85 -17.17
C LYS A 104 2.14 -14.38 -16.38
N THR A 105 3.20 -13.59 -16.26
CA THR A 105 4.39 -13.95 -15.45
C THR A 105 4.16 -13.69 -13.97
N MET A 106 3.10 -12.96 -13.61
CA MET A 106 2.79 -12.55 -12.23
C MET A 106 3.94 -11.75 -11.58
N ALA A 107 4.70 -11.00 -12.40
CA ALA A 107 5.74 -10.12 -11.90
C ALA A 107 5.13 -8.98 -11.07
N TYR A 108 5.80 -8.63 -9.97
CA TYR A 108 5.45 -7.51 -9.12
C TYR A 108 6.70 -6.84 -8.59
N LYS A 109 6.58 -5.55 -8.30
CA LYS A 109 7.64 -4.73 -7.74
C LYS A 109 7.27 -4.35 -6.31
N ILE A 110 8.20 -4.56 -5.40
CA ILE A 110 8.12 -4.11 -4.02
C ILE A 110 9.28 -3.15 -3.75
N SER A 111 9.01 -2.10 -2.99
CA SER A 111 10.02 -1.19 -2.47
C SER A 111 9.60 -0.65 -1.11
N GLY A 112 10.54 -0.12 -0.33
CA GLY A 112 10.26 0.56 0.95
C GLY A 112 10.01 -0.35 2.15
N ALA A 113 10.06 -1.67 1.96
CA ALA A 113 10.56 -2.59 2.98
C ALA A 113 12.09 -2.62 2.88
N ASN A 114 12.80 -2.83 3.99
CA ASN A 114 14.23 -3.15 3.90
C ASN A 114 14.39 -4.34 2.96
N GLU A 115 15.08 -4.11 1.85
CA GLU A 115 15.47 -5.12 0.86
C GLU A 115 15.98 -6.35 1.61
N VAL A 116 15.40 -7.53 1.35
CA VAL A 116 15.94 -8.80 1.85
C VAL A 116 17.20 -9.19 1.10
#